data_AF-A0AA44XUB3-F1
#
_entry.id   AF-A0AA44XUB3-F1
#
_cell.length_a   1.000
_cell.length_b   1.000
_cell.length_c   1.000
_cell.angle_alpha   90.00
_cell.angle_beta   90.00
_cell.angle_gamma   90.00
#
_symmetry.space_group_name_H-M   'P 1'
#
loop_
_entity.id
_entity.type
_entity.pdbx_description
1 polymer ?
#
loop_
_entity_poly.entity_id
_entity_poly.type
_entity_poly.pdbx_seq_one_letter_code
_entity_poly.pdbx_strand_id
1 'polypeptide(L)'
;MDAHRKTPLTFFQQAILKPFKSDSNADIGDVFIALIYPEILIRDATGDYVIECRQDGFHAEADDFPLLNFLEMFPTICDSLIAESSALKRCYERYLADLQCL
;
A
#
# COMPACT_ATOMS: atom_id res chain seq x y z
N MET A 1 3.42 0.50 -22.23
CA MET A 1 3.69 0.64 -20.79
C MET A 1 3.98 -0.77 -20.30
N ASP A 2 5.22 -1.05 -19.90
CA ASP A 2 5.67 -2.40 -19.56
C ASP A 2 4.88 -2.94 -18.35
N ALA A 3 3.88 -3.78 -18.62
CA ALA A 3 3.11 -4.48 -17.58
C ALA A 3 3.98 -5.44 -16.72
N HIS A 4 5.28 -5.53 -17.02
CA HIS A 4 6.25 -6.41 -16.39
C HIS A 4 7.21 -5.71 -15.43
N ARG A 5 7.22 -4.37 -15.36
CA ARG A 5 8.12 -3.67 -14.44
C ARG A 5 7.56 -3.73 -13.02
N LYS A 6 8.22 -4.51 -12.15
CA LYS A 6 7.92 -4.50 -10.72
C LYS A 6 8.36 -3.19 -10.10
N THR A 7 7.41 -2.49 -9.52
CA THR A 7 7.62 -1.34 -8.65
C THR A 7 6.84 -1.55 -7.35
N PRO A 8 7.13 -0.79 -6.30
CA PRO A 8 6.26 -0.73 -5.11
C PRO A 8 4.79 -0.49 -5.47
N LEU A 9 4.49 0.46 -6.37
CA LEU A 9 3.11 0.73 -6.78
C LEU A 9 2.46 -0.46 -7.48
N THR A 10 3.15 -1.14 -8.41
CA THR A 10 2.56 -2.30 -9.10
C THR A 10 2.32 -3.48 -8.15
N PHE A 11 3.07 -3.57 -7.06
CA PHE A 11 2.78 -4.51 -5.98
C PHE A 11 1.42 -4.21 -5.35
N PHE A 12 1.16 -2.98 -4.89
CA PHE A 12 -0.14 -2.61 -4.31
C PHE A 12 -1.29 -2.76 -5.31
N GLN A 13 -1.10 -2.36 -6.57
CA GLN A 13 -2.12 -2.51 -7.62
C GLN A 13 -2.55 -3.96 -7.86
N GLN A 14 -1.65 -4.93 -7.63
CA GLN A 14 -1.90 -6.36 -7.83
C GLN A 14 -2.32 -7.08 -6.54
N ALA A 15 -1.77 -6.66 -5.40
CA ALA A 15 -2.00 -7.27 -4.10
C ALA A 15 -3.36 -6.88 -3.50
N ILE A 16 -3.84 -5.65 -3.74
CA ILE A 16 -5.17 -5.22 -3.30
C ILE A 16 -6.23 -5.93 -4.14
N LEU A 17 -7.05 -6.76 -3.47
CA LEU A 17 -8.12 -7.50 -4.14
C LEU A 17 -9.16 -6.54 -4.73
N LYS A 18 -9.71 -6.91 -5.90
CA LYS A 18 -10.65 -6.08 -6.67
C LYS A 18 -11.78 -5.43 -5.84
N PRO A 19 -12.44 -6.13 -4.89
CA PRO A 19 -13.51 -5.53 -4.09
C PRO A 19 -13.07 -4.33 -3.26
N PHE A 20 -11.80 -4.29 -2.82
CA PHE A 20 -11.26 -3.26 -1.92
C PHE A 20 -10.53 -2.14 -2.65
N LYS A 21 -10.49 -2.14 -3.98
CA LYS A 21 -9.79 -1.10 -4.76
C LYS A 21 -10.43 0.29 -4.64
N SER A 22 -11.73 0.33 -4.31
CA SER A 22 -12.48 1.56 -4.04
C SER A 22 -12.45 1.99 -2.58
N ASP A 23 -11.84 1.20 -1.70
CA ASP A 23 -11.99 1.39 -0.26
C ASP A 23 -10.80 2.20 0.28
N SER A 24 -11.02 2.88 1.41
CA SER A 24 -9.96 3.59 2.15
C SER A 24 -8.96 2.62 2.80
N ASN A 25 -9.23 1.33 2.76
CA ASN A 25 -8.40 0.29 3.37
C ASN A 25 -8.30 -0.95 2.49
N ALA A 26 -7.29 -1.78 2.77
CA ALA A 26 -7.11 -3.07 2.13
C ALA A 26 -6.31 -4.02 3.02
N ASP A 27 -6.55 -5.31 2.84
CA ASP A 27 -5.71 -6.38 3.37
C ASP A 27 -4.72 -6.86 2.29
N ILE A 28 -3.45 -7.02 2.67
CA ILE A 28 -2.40 -7.64 1.86
C ILE A 28 -1.70 -8.73 2.68
N GLY A 29 -2.05 -9.99 2.40
CA GLY A 29 -1.66 -11.09 3.27
C GLY A 29 -2.30 -10.92 4.66
N ASP A 30 -1.49 -10.93 5.70
CA ASP A 30 -1.93 -10.71 7.09
C ASP A 30 -1.74 -9.25 7.56
N VAL A 31 -1.60 -8.31 6.62
CA VAL A 31 -1.38 -6.88 6.90
C VAL A 31 -2.60 -6.07 6.48
N PHE A 32 -3.21 -5.40 7.45
CA PHE A 32 -4.27 -4.42 7.22
C PHE A 32 -3.65 -3.03 7.03
N ILE A 33 -4.10 -2.30 6.02
CA ILE A 33 -3.63 -0.95 5.69
C ILE A 33 -4.85 -0.05 5.52
N ALA A 34 -4.89 1.08 6.21
CA ALA A 34 -5.98 2.05 6.11
C ALA A 34 -5.46 3.47 5.95
N LEU A 35 -5.95 4.17 4.92
CA LEU A 35 -5.76 5.59 4.74
C LEU A 35 -6.69 6.36 5.68
N ILE A 36 -6.09 6.90 6.74
CA ILE A 36 -6.73 7.78 7.72
C ILE A 36 -6.09 9.17 7.61
N TYR A 37 -6.26 9.81 6.44
CA TYR A 37 -5.54 11.03 6.09
C TYR A 37 -5.58 12.09 7.22
N PRO A 38 -4.44 12.69 7.62
CA PRO A 38 -3.13 12.73 6.96
C PRO A 38 -2.18 11.57 7.26
N GLU A 39 -2.70 10.47 7.80
CA GLU A 39 -1.92 9.31 8.21
C GLU A 39 -2.33 8.04 7.45
N ILE A 40 -1.46 7.03 7.49
CA ILE A 40 -1.81 5.66 7.12
C ILE A 40 -1.55 4.77 8.34
N LEU A 41 -2.58 4.04 8.75
CA LEU A 41 -2.49 2.98 9.74
C LEU A 41 -2.09 1.68 9.03
N ILE A 42 -1.07 1.00 9.57
CA ILE A 42 -0.69 -0.35 9.19
C ILE A 42 -0.85 -1.22 10.43
N ARG A 43 -1.55 -2.34 10.32
CA ARG A 43 -1.70 -3.31 11.41
C ARG A 43 -1.29 -4.69 10.92
N ASP A 44 -0.41 -5.33 11.69
CA ASP A 44 -0.02 -6.72 11.48
C ASP A 44 0.09 -7.47 12.83
N ALA A 45 0.58 -8.71 12.80
CA ALA A 45 0.72 -9.54 14.01
C ALA A 45 1.67 -8.96 15.07
N THR A 46 2.53 -8.00 14.70
CA THR A 46 3.50 -7.38 15.60
C THR A 46 3.01 -6.06 16.22
N GLY A 47 1.96 -5.46 15.65
CA GLY A 47 1.28 -4.30 16.24
C GLY A 47 0.70 -3.33 15.22
N ASP A 48 0.45 -2.12 15.70
CA ASP A 48 -0.04 -0.98 14.92
C ASP A 48 1.11 -0.01 14.65
N TYR A 49 1.22 0.43 13.40
CA TYR A 49 2.18 1.40 12.90
C TYR A 49 1.42 2.54 12.23
N VAL A 50 1.92 3.76 12.39
CA VAL A 50 1.32 4.95 11.78
C VAL A 50 2.40 5.67 11.02
N ILE A 51 2.15 5.93 9.74
CA ILE A 51 3.02 6.80 8.93
C ILE A 51 2.29 8.10 8.61
N GLU A 52 2.99 9.23 8.74
CA GLU A 52 2.50 10.51 8.24
C GLU A 52 2.62 10.53 6.71
N CYS A 53 1.50 10.78 6.03
CA CYS A 53 1.44 10.78 4.57
C CYS A 53 0.92 12.10 3.99
N ARG A 54 0.94 13.19 4.77
CA ARG A 54 0.51 14.53 4.33
C ARG A 54 1.21 14.93 3.03
N GLN A 55 0.43 15.42 2.06
CA GLN A 55 0.95 15.96 0.80
C GLN A 55 0.52 17.42 0.64
N ASP A 56 1.44 18.26 0.19
CA ASP A 56 1.14 19.67 -0.06
C ASP A 56 0.07 19.81 -1.15
N GLY A 57 -1.00 20.56 -0.84
CA GLY A 57 -2.12 20.77 -1.76
C GLY A 57 -3.10 19.59 -1.89
N PHE A 58 -2.93 18.52 -1.10
CA PHE A 58 -3.90 17.43 -1.02
C PHE A 58 -4.65 17.47 0.31
N HIS A 59 -5.96 17.26 0.24
CA HIS A 59 -6.83 17.08 1.39
C HIS A 59 -7.84 15.99 1.08
N ALA A 60 -8.07 15.12 2.05
CA ALA A 60 -9.10 14.11 2.02
C ALA A 60 -9.71 14.01 3.42
N GLU A 61 -11.02 13.83 3.48
CA GLU A 61 -11.65 13.42 4.74
C GLU A 61 -11.25 11.96 5.03
N ALA A 62 -11.17 11.62 6.32
CA ALA A 62 -10.92 10.24 6.72
C ALA A 62 -12.00 9.32 6.14
N ASP A 63 -11.59 8.14 5.67
CA ASP A 63 -12.44 7.13 5.03
C ASP A 63 -13.14 7.52 3.71
N ASP A 64 -12.91 8.72 3.17
CA ASP A 64 -13.59 9.20 1.95
C ASP A 64 -12.72 9.11 0.67
N PHE A 65 -11.47 8.66 0.81
CA PHE A 65 -10.55 8.54 -0.33
C PHE A 65 -9.98 7.12 -0.48
N PRO A 66 -10.05 6.50 -1.67
CA PRO A 66 -9.52 5.15 -1.86
C PRO A 66 -8.02 5.08 -1.65
N LEU A 67 -7.56 4.09 -0.87
CA LEU A 67 -6.14 3.87 -0.59
C LEU A 67 -5.34 3.70 -1.88
N LEU A 68 -5.83 2.86 -2.81
CA LEU A 68 -5.11 2.60 -4.05
C LEU A 68 -4.97 3.86 -4.91
N ASN A 69 -6.03 4.67 -5.01
CA ASN A 69 -5.97 5.94 -5.75
C ASN A 69 -4.94 6.89 -5.13
N PHE A 70 -4.85 6.93 -3.79
CA PHE A 70 -3.87 7.76 -3.09
C PHE A 70 -2.43 7.32 -3.42
N LEU A 71 -2.18 6.01 -3.42
CA LEU A 71 -0.86 5.46 -3.77
C LEU A 71 -0.50 5.67 -5.25
N GLU A 72 -1.48 5.69 -6.15
CA GLU A 72 -1.25 6.04 -7.56
C GLU A 72 -0.88 7.52 -7.75
N MET A 73 -1.45 8.40 -6.94
CA MET A 73 -1.12 9.84 -6.93
C MET A 73 0.25 10.11 -6.28
N PHE A 74 0.60 9.35 -5.24
CA PHE A 74 1.83 9.54 -4.46
C PHE A 74 2.63 8.23 -4.33
N PRO A 75 3.24 7.72 -5.43
CA PRO A 75 3.87 6.41 -5.45
C PRO A 75 5.03 6.23 -4.47
N THR A 76 5.69 7.33 -4.06
CA THR A 76 6.79 7.31 -3.07
C THR A 76 6.34 6.86 -1.67
N ILE A 77 5.04 6.98 -1.36
CA ILE A 77 4.48 6.46 -0.11
C ILE A 77 4.53 4.92 -0.07
N CYS A 78 4.48 4.26 -1.23
CA CYS A 78 4.56 2.80 -1.30
C CYS A 78 5.85 2.26 -0.67
N ASP A 79 6.99 2.93 -0.91
CA ASP A 79 8.28 2.57 -0.32
C ASP A 79 8.27 2.70 1.20
N SER A 80 7.62 3.75 1.73
CA SER A 80 7.50 4.00 3.16
C SER A 80 6.65 2.92 3.85
N LEU A 81 5.52 2.55 3.24
CA LEU A 81 4.67 1.46 3.73
C LEU A 81 5.44 0.12 3.83
N ILE A 82 6.17 -0.22 2.76
CA ILE A 82 6.94 -1.46 2.68
C ILE A 82 8.08 -1.46 3.71
N ALA A 83 8.72 -0.31 3.96
CA ALA A 83 9.79 -0.20 4.93
C ALA A 83 9.30 -0.34 6.38
N GLU A 84 8.10 0.14 6.68
CA GLU A 84 7.55 0.19 8.05
C GLU A 84 7.09 -1.17 8.57
N SER A 85 6.39 -1.96 7.74
CA SER A 85 5.93 -3.30 8.13
C SER A 85 6.83 -4.41 7.59
N SER A 86 7.46 -5.16 8.50
CA SER A 86 8.25 -6.35 8.14
C SER A 86 7.41 -7.41 7.41
N ALA A 87 6.11 -7.51 7.72
CA ALA A 87 5.20 -8.43 7.07
C ALA A 87 4.90 -7.97 5.63
N LEU A 88 4.64 -6.68 5.43
CA LEU A 88 4.43 -6.11 4.11
C LEU A 88 5.69 -6.21 3.25
N LYS A 89 6.87 -5.99 3.84
CA LYS A 89 8.17 -6.22 3.19
C LYS A 89 8.32 -7.65 2.69
N ARG A 90 7.97 -8.65 3.51
CA ARG A 90 8.00 -10.07 3.08
C ARG A 90 7.05 -10.34 1.92
N CYS A 91 5.84 -9.76 1.93
CA CYS A 91 4.90 -9.86 0.81
C CYS A 91 5.49 -9.24 -0.46
N TYR A 92 6.14 -8.08 -0.34
CA TYR A 92 6.81 -7.42 -1.47
C TYR A 92 7.99 -8.23 -2.01
N GLU A 93 8.84 -8.79 -1.15
CA GLU A 93 9.97 -9.65 -1.54
C GLU A 93 9.51 -10.90 -2.29
N ARG A 94 8.41 -11.54 -1.85
CA ARG A 94 7.78 -12.65 -2.59
C ARG A 94 7.25 -12.18 -3.94
N TYR A 95 6.53 -11.07 -3.95
CA TYR A 95 6.09 -10.43 -5.18
C TYR A 95 7.26 -10.19 -6.13
N LEU A 96 8.45 -9.80 -5.66
CA LEU A 96 9.66 -9.64 -6.47
C LEU A 96 10.25 -10.97 -6.97
N ALA A 97 10.25 -12.02 -6.14
CA ALA A 97 10.76 -13.34 -6.49
C ALA A 97 9.92 -14.06 -7.55
N ASP A 98 8.59 -13.89 -7.55
CA ASP A 98 7.68 -14.65 -8.42
C ASP A 98 7.82 -14.36 -9.95
N LEU A 99 8.64 -13.38 -10.38
CA LEU A 99 9.01 -13.22 -11.82
C LEU A 99 10.31 -13.95 -12.18
N GLN A 100 11.11 -14.40 -11.22
CA GLN A 100 12.36 -15.10 -11.52
C GLN A 100 12.13 -16.56 -11.96
N CYS A 101 10.88 -17.05 -11.88
CA CYS A 101 10.45 -18.39 -12.28
C CYS A 101 9.63 -18.43 -13.59
N LEU A 102 9.55 -17.32 -14.34
CA LEU A 102 8.97 -17.23 -15.68
C LEU A 102 10.03 -16.82 -16.70
#